data_AF-A0A4Q0IG09-F1
#
_entry.id   AF-A0A4Q0IG09-F1
#
_cell.length_a   1.000
_cell.length_b   1.000
_cell.length_c   1.000
_cell.angle_alpha   90.00
_cell.angle_beta   90.00
_cell.angle_gamma   90.00
#
_symmetry.space_group_name_H-M   'P 1'
#
loop_
_entity.id
_entity.type
_entity.pdbx_description
1 polymer ?
#
loop_
_entity_poly.entity_id
_entity_poly.type
_entity_poly.pdbx_seq_one_letter_code
_entity_poly.pdbx_strand_id
1 'polypeptide(L)'
;MNKNETQLIKGVAIFMMIFGHLFFLPDEVSQMHHFVTIDGEPLVRILLHLSSPVHIFLMLGGYGMYRVWQKGDRNRWRRIARLMVHYWIILIAFLTLGHFIKPDVYPGELSDLAGIFSGLDTSLNKEMWFLLPYIVLGLISPWIFRFTRRIPWYILLPAVVAG
;
A
#
# COMPACT_ATOMS: atom_id res chain seq x y z
N MET A 1 12.04 -9.68 -14.63
CA MET A 1 10.72 -10.00 -14.07
C MET A 1 9.64 -10.00 -15.15
N ASN A 2 9.06 -11.17 -15.39
CA ASN A 2 7.91 -11.39 -16.26
C ASN A 2 6.59 -11.04 -15.51
N LYS A 3 5.49 -10.92 -16.24
CA LYS A 3 4.16 -10.61 -15.68
C LYS A 3 3.71 -11.66 -14.67
N ASN A 4 3.96 -12.94 -14.93
CA ASN A 4 3.54 -14.02 -14.03
C ASN A 4 4.25 -13.96 -12.68
N GLU A 5 5.57 -13.74 -12.69
CA GLU A 5 6.37 -13.54 -11.46
C GLU A 5 5.87 -12.31 -10.68
N THR A 6 5.54 -11.23 -11.39
CA THR A 6 5.00 -10.01 -10.74
C THR A 6 3.65 -10.31 -10.07
N GLN A 7 2.79 -11.12 -10.67
CA GLN A 7 1.50 -11.49 -10.07
C GLN A 7 1.68 -12.41 -8.86
N LEU A 8 2.61 -13.35 -8.93
CA LEU A 8 2.93 -14.23 -7.80
C LEU A 8 3.42 -13.41 -6.60
N ILE A 9 4.36 -12.48 -6.81
CA ILE A 9 4.87 -11.63 -5.73
C ILE A 9 3.77 -10.72 -5.17
N LYS A 10 2.86 -10.20 -6.01
CA LYS A 10 1.68 -9.47 -5.52
C LYS A 10 0.80 -10.35 -4.63
N GLY A 11 0.57 -11.60 -5.00
CA GLY A 11 -0.17 -12.55 -4.18
C GLY A 11 0.48 -12.75 -2.81
N VAL A 12 1.80 -12.98 -2.79
CA VAL A 12 2.57 -13.07 -1.54
C VAL A 12 2.45 -11.80 -0.70
N ALA A 13 2.51 -10.62 -1.32
CA ALA A 13 2.32 -9.35 -0.62
C ALA A 13 0.90 -9.19 -0.04
N ILE A 14 -0.14 -9.68 -0.73
CA ILE A 14 -1.51 -9.70 -0.16
C ILE A 14 -1.56 -10.61 1.07
N PHE A 15 -0.97 -11.81 0.99
CA PHE A 15 -0.93 -12.72 2.14
C PHE A 15 -0.18 -12.09 3.33
N MET A 16 0.95 -11.43 3.09
CA MET A 16 1.67 -10.68 4.12
C MET A 16 0.83 -9.53 4.70
N MET A 17 0.04 -8.84 3.88
CA MET A 17 -0.84 -7.76 4.34
C MET A 17 -1.95 -8.28 5.24
N ILE A 18 -2.63 -9.35 4.84
CA ILE A 18 -3.67 -9.99 5.65
C ILE A 18 -3.05 -10.52 6.94
N PHE A 19 -1.94 -11.26 6.86
CA PHE A 19 -1.22 -11.76 8.03
C PHE A 19 -0.85 -10.64 9.01
N GLY A 20 -0.31 -9.54 8.49
CA GLY A 20 0.04 -8.37 9.30
C GLY A 20 -1.15 -7.82 10.07
N HIS A 21 -2.29 -7.62 9.41
CA HIS A 21 -3.48 -7.04 10.07
C HIS A 21 -4.12 -8.01 11.07
N LEU A 22 -4.00 -9.32 10.86
CA LEU A 22 -4.53 -10.32 11.80
C LEU A 22 -3.69 -10.43 13.08
N PHE A 23 -2.37 -10.25 12.99
CA PHE A 23 -1.45 -10.52 14.10
C PHE A 23 -0.69 -9.27 14.58
N PHE A 24 -1.17 -8.07 14.25
CA PHE A 24 -0.48 -6.83 14.59
C PHE A 24 -0.47 -6.55 16.11
N LEU A 25 -1.53 -6.90 16.83
CA LEU A 25 -1.68 -6.57 18.25
C LEU A 25 -0.83 -7.49 19.13
N PRO A 26 0.21 -6.96 19.82
CA PRO A 26 1.11 -7.80 20.62
C PRO A 26 0.41 -8.50 21.78
N ASP A 27 -0.56 -7.83 22.41
CA ASP A 27 -1.31 -8.37 23.54
C ASP A 27 -2.16 -9.57 23.12
N GLU A 28 -2.83 -9.48 21.97
CA GLU A 28 -3.62 -10.59 21.43
C GLU A 28 -2.73 -11.76 21.05
N VAL A 29 -1.60 -11.49 20.39
CA VAL A 29 -0.63 -12.53 20.02
C VAL A 29 -0.09 -13.23 21.26
N SER A 30 0.22 -12.50 22.34
CA SER A 30 0.75 -13.10 23.59
C SER A 30 -0.22 -14.06 24.29
N GLN A 31 -1.51 -13.92 24.03
CA GLN A 31 -2.57 -14.78 24.57
C GLN A 31 -2.84 -16.01 23.70
N MET A 32 -2.27 -16.08 22.49
CA MET A 32 -2.43 -17.21 21.59
C MET A 32 -1.52 -18.38 21.99
N HIS A 33 -1.99 -19.60 21.73
CA HIS A 33 -1.15 -20.78 21.90
C HIS A 33 -0.06 -20.84 20.81
N HIS A 34 1.20 -20.69 21.19
CA HIS A 34 2.33 -20.71 20.29
C HIS A 34 2.89 -22.13 20.10
N PHE A 35 2.78 -22.66 18.88
CA PHE A 35 3.34 -23.98 18.54
C PHE A 35 4.85 -23.97 18.32
N VAL A 36 5.39 -22.83 17.85
CA VAL A 36 6.81 -22.68 17.51
C VAL A 36 7.31 -21.37 18.08
N THR A 37 8.32 -21.47 18.94
CA THR A 37 9.07 -20.34 19.50
C THR A 37 10.53 -20.50 19.14
N ILE A 38 11.18 -19.41 18.76
CA ILE A 38 12.61 -19.35 18.44
C ILE A 38 13.22 -18.29 19.35
N ASP A 39 14.18 -18.68 20.18
CA ASP A 39 14.84 -17.77 21.13
C ASP A 39 13.88 -16.97 22.04
N GLY A 40 12.80 -17.63 22.49
CA GLY A 40 11.76 -17.00 23.32
C GLY A 40 10.76 -16.14 22.56
N GLU A 41 10.96 -15.90 21.26
CA GLU A 41 10.05 -15.15 20.40
C GLU A 41 9.12 -16.09 19.60
N PRO A 42 7.78 -15.86 19.62
CA PRO A 42 6.87 -16.63 18.79
C PRO A 42 7.17 -16.47 17.30
N LEU A 43 7.12 -17.58 16.54
CA LEU A 43 7.36 -17.55 15.08
C LEU A 43 6.47 -16.52 14.36
N VAL A 44 5.22 -16.36 14.82
CA VAL A 44 4.27 -15.36 14.30
C VAL A 44 4.84 -13.95 14.38
N ARG A 45 5.50 -13.61 15.50
CA ARG A 45 6.11 -12.30 15.72
C ARG A 45 7.33 -12.09 14.83
N ILE A 46 8.12 -13.13 14.59
CA ILE A 46 9.22 -13.08 13.62
C ILE A 46 8.66 -12.83 12.21
N LEU A 47 7.66 -13.61 11.77
CA LEU A 47 7.03 -13.45 10.46
C LEU A 47 6.36 -12.09 10.26
N LEU A 48 5.81 -11.50 11.33
CA LEU A 48 5.24 -10.15 11.30
C LEU A 48 6.31 -9.10 10.99
N HIS A 49 7.49 -9.18 11.62
CA HIS A 49 8.60 -8.26 11.34
C HIS A 49 9.12 -8.39 9.90
N LEU A 50 9.08 -9.59 9.30
CA LEU A 50 9.43 -9.77 7.89
C LEU A 50 8.33 -9.29 6.92
N SER A 51 7.09 -9.13 7.39
CA SER A 51 5.95 -8.78 6.56
C SER A 51 5.89 -7.28 6.30
N SER A 52 6.46 -6.85 5.17
CA SER A 52 6.45 -5.45 4.71
C SER A 52 5.74 -5.30 3.34
N PRO A 53 4.43 -5.63 3.27
CA PRO A 53 3.69 -5.76 2.00
C PRO A 53 3.63 -4.47 1.19
N VAL A 54 3.51 -3.32 1.86
CA VAL A 54 3.43 -1.99 1.23
C VAL A 54 4.70 -1.69 0.44
N HIS A 55 5.88 -2.02 0.99
CA HIS A 55 7.17 -1.84 0.32
C HIS A 55 7.28 -2.70 -0.93
N ILE A 56 6.78 -3.94 -0.87
CA ILE A 56 6.74 -4.84 -2.03
C ILE A 56 5.82 -4.25 -3.11
N PHE A 57 4.62 -3.80 -2.78
CA PHE A 57 3.72 -3.17 -3.74
C PHE A 57 4.32 -1.91 -4.36
N LEU A 58 4.99 -1.09 -3.55
CA LEU A 58 5.68 0.11 -4.00
C LEU A 58 6.79 -0.23 -5.00
N MET A 59 7.63 -1.21 -4.70
CA MET A 59 8.69 -1.69 -5.57
C MET A 59 8.13 -2.21 -6.91
N LEU A 60 7.13 -3.10 -6.86
CA LEU A 60 6.51 -3.66 -8.05
C LEU A 60 5.80 -2.59 -8.90
N GLY A 61 5.10 -1.66 -8.25
CA GLY A 61 4.44 -0.52 -8.88
C GLY A 61 5.45 0.39 -9.58
N GLY A 62 6.52 0.76 -8.88
CA GLY A 62 7.63 1.57 -9.41
C GLY A 62 8.31 0.92 -10.61
N TYR A 63 8.69 -0.35 -10.50
CA TYR A 63 9.27 -1.11 -11.60
C TYR A 63 8.34 -1.17 -12.82
N GLY A 64 7.06 -1.44 -12.60
CA GLY A 64 6.04 -1.45 -13.65
C GLY A 64 5.91 -0.10 -14.36
N MET A 65 5.86 0.99 -13.59
CA MET A 65 5.79 2.36 -14.13
C MET A 65 7.05 2.71 -14.93
N TYR A 66 8.24 2.34 -14.45
CA TYR A 66 9.50 2.59 -15.14
C TYR A 66 9.57 1.87 -16.50
N ARG A 67 9.14 0.59 -16.55
CA ARG A 67 9.09 -0.20 -17.78
C ARG A 67 8.13 0.40 -18.83
N VAL A 68 7.01 0.95 -18.39
CA VAL A 68 6.06 1.63 -19.28
C VAL A 68 6.61 2.99 -19.73
N TRP A 69 7.26 3.73 -18.82
CA TRP A 69 7.89 5.00 -19.10
C TRP A 69 8.97 4.90 -20.18
N GLN A 70 9.83 3.87 -20.13
CA GLN A 70 10.84 3.63 -21.17
C GLN A 70 10.24 3.44 -22.57
N LYS A 71 9.02 2.93 -22.68
CA LYS A 71 8.33 2.67 -23.95
C LYS A 71 7.48 3.86 -24.45
N GLY A 72 7.51 5.00 -23.75
CA GLY A 72 6.65 6.14 -24.04
C GLY A 72 5.28 6.01 -23.37
N ASP A 73 5.19 6.42 -22.11
CA ASP A 73 3.97 6.32 -21.30
C ASP A 73 2.87 7.30 -21.75
N ARG A 74 1.90 6.82 -22.53
CA ARG A 74 0.74 7.60 -23.00
C ARG A 74 -0.49 7.50 -22.10
N ASN A 75 -0.56 6.49 -21.24
CA ASN A 75 -1.80 6.11 -20.53
C ASN A 75 -1.74 6.37 -19.02
N ARG A 76 -0.88 7.28 -18.55
CA ARG A 76 -0.68 7.54 -17.12
C ARG A 76 -1.95 7.98 -16.41
N TRP A 77 -2.58 9.03 -16.91
CA TRP A 77 -3.82 9.58 -16.36
C TRP A 77 -4.92 8.52 -16.28
N ARG A 78 -5.04 7.70 -17.33
CA ARG A 78 -6.00 6.58 -17.35
C ARG A 78 -5.73 5.53 -16.28
N ARG A 79 -4.46 5.27 -15.94
CA ARG A 79 -4.11 4.34 -14.84
C ARG A 79 -4.48 4.92 -13.48
N ILE A 80 -4.20 6.20 -13.25
CA ILE A 80 -4.55 6.89 -11.99
C ILE A 80 -6.06 7.00 -11.84
N ALA A 81 -6.79 7.40 -12.90
CA ALA A 81 -8.25 7.45 -12.89
C ALA A 81 -8.86 6.07 -12.61
N ARG A 82 -8.28 5.00 -13.19
CA ARG A 82 -8.73 3.63 -12.89
C ARG A 82 -8.53 3.29 -11.41
N LEU A 83 -7.40 3.66 -10.81
CA LEU A 83 -7.17 3.46 -9.38
C LEU A 83 -8.24 4.19 -8.54
N MET A 84 -8.59 5.42 -8.91
CA MET A 84 -9.65 6.20 -8.24
C MET A 84 -11.02 5.57 -8.34
N VAL A 85 -11.37 5.02 -9.50
CA VAL A 85 -12.64 4.28 -9.64
C VAL A 85 -12.68 3.06 -8.71
N HIS A 86 -11.59 2.31 -8.58
CA HIS A 86 -11.53 1.19 -7.64
C HIS A 86 -11.64 1.66 -6.19
N TYR A 87 -11.00 2.79 -5.86
CA TYR A 87 -11.14 3.41 -4.56
C TYR A 87 -12.60 3.75 -4.25
N TRP A 88 -13.30 4.43 -5.15
CA TRP A 88 -14.69 4.81 -4.92
C TRP A 88 -15.63 3.62 -4.77
N ILE A 89 -15.40 2.54 -5.52
CA ILE A 89 -16.17 1.29 -5.36
C ILE A 89 -15.98 0.74 -3.93
N ILE A 90 -14.75 0.68 -3.45
CA ILE A 90 -14.44 0.21 -2.10
C ILE A 90 -15.04 1.16 -1.06
N LEU A 91 -14.88 2.47 -1.23
CA LEU A 91 -15.41 3.49 -0.33
C LEU A 91 -16.94 3.36 -0.19
N ILE A 92 -17.66 3.26 -1.31
CA ILE A 92 -19.12 3.09 -1.29
C ILE A 92 -19.51 1.80 -0.55
N ALA A 93 -18.80 0.69 -0.79
CA ALA A 93 -19.06 -0.57 -0.09
C ALA A 93 -18.83 -0.45 1.43
N PHE A 94 -17.78 0.26 1.87
CA PHE A 94 -17.52 0.51 3.29
C PHE A 94 -18.51 1.50 3.90
N LEU A 95 -18.94 2.52 3.17
CA LEU A 95 -19.93 3.49 3.64
C LEU A 95 -21.30 2.83 3.82
N THR A 96 -21.74 2.01 2.86
CA THR A 96 -23.03 1.30 2.98
C THR A 96 -22.99 0.30 4.13
N LEU A 97 -21.95 -0.53 4.20
CA LEU A 97 -21.79 -1.50 5.28
C LEU A 97 -21.67 -0.81 6.65
N GLY A 98 -20.87 0.25 6.74
CA GLY A 98 -20.69 1.05 7.94
C GLY A 98 -21.98 1.70 8.42
N HIS A 99 -22.81 2.21 7.50
CA HIS A 99 -24.11 2.78 7.84
C HIS A 99 -25.06 1.75 8.47
N PHE A 100 -25.05 0.50 8.00
CA PHE A 100 -25.87 -0.57 8.58
C PHE A 100 -25.36 -1.06 9.95
N ILE A 101 -24.04 -1.07 10.19
CA ILE A 101 -23.44 -1.64 11.41
C ILE A 101 -23.28 -0.58 12.52
N LYS A 102 -22.86 0.64 12.16
CA LYS A 102 -22.60 1.77 13.08
C LYS A 102 -23.09 3.08 12.47
N PRO A 103 -24.41 3.33 12.47
CA PRO A 103 -24.99 4.55 11.88
C PRO A 103 -24.52 5.84 12.57
N ASP A 104 -24.11 5.76 13.84
CA ASP A 104 -23.61 6.93 14.60
C ASP A 104 -22.24 7.42 14.11
N VAL A 105 -21.49 6.57 13.41
CA VAL A 105 -20.13 6.87 12.92
C VAL A 105 -20.12 7.08 11.41
N TYR A 106 -20.98 6.38 10.66
CA TYR A 106 -21.04 6.44 9.20
C TYR A 106 -22.32 7.15 8.72
N PRO A 107 -22.22 8.12 7.79
CA PRO A 107 -21.12 8.34 6.84
C PRO A 107 -20.09 9.43 7.24
N GLY A 108 -20.06 9.87 8.51
CA GLY A 108 -19.23 11.00 8.95
C GLY A 108 -19.86 12.37 8.63
N GLU A 109 -19.12 13.45 8.86
CA GLU A 109 -19.59 14.81 8.57
C GLU A 109 -19.55 15.13 7.07
N LEU A 110 -20.54 15.88 6.58
CA LEU A 110 -20.61 16.31 5.18
C LEU A 110 -19.44 17.21 4.75
N SER A 111 -18.85 17.95 5.69
CA SER A 111 -17.65 18.78 5.51
C SER A 111 -16.45 17.97 5.04
N ASP A 112 -16.29 16.75 5.54
CA ASP A 112 -15.12 15.91 5.29
C ASP A 112 -15.28 15.03 4.05
N LEU A 113 -16.51 14.90 3.53
CA LEU A 113 -16.80 14.06 2.36
C LEU A 113 -15.98 14.41 1.12
N ALA A 114 -15.62 15.69 0.92
CA ALA A 114 -14.75 16.09 -0.19
C ALA A 114 -13.32 15.56 -0.02
N GLY A 115 -12.79 15.62 1.21
CA GLY A 115 -11.47 15.07 1.56
C GLY A 115 -11.45 13.56 1.43
N ILE A 116 -12.50 12.89 1.90
CA ILE A 116 -12.68 11.45 1.79
C ILE A 116 -12.80 11.05 0.31
N PHE A 117 -13.71 11.64 -0.46
CA PHE A 117 -13.92 11.25 -1.85
C PHE A 117 -12.69 11.49 -2.74
N SER A 118 -11.89 12.51 -2.44
CA SER A 118 -10.61 12.76 -3.14
C SER A 118 -9.47 11.82 -2.68
N GLY A 119 -9.66 11.07 -1.59
CA GLY A 119 -8.64 10.22 -0.98
C GLY A 119 -7.55 11.00 -0.22
N LEU A 120 -7.77 12.30 0.04
CA LEU A 120 -6.90 13.14 0.88
C LEU A 120 -7.09 12.82 2.35
N ASP A 121 -8.32 12.47 2.73
CA ASP A 121 -8.66 11.99 4.05
C ASP A 121 -9.05 10.52 3.97
N THR A 122 -8.52 9.72 4.88
CA THR A 122 -8.82 8.29 5.01
C THR A 122 -9.37 7.95 6.40
N SER A 123 -9.86 8.95 7.14
CA SER A 123 -10.38 8.79 8.50
C SER A 123 -11.50 7.73 8.62
N LEU A 124 -12.38 7.64 7.62
CA LEU A 124 -13.45 6.61 7.57
C LEU A 124 -12.96 5.21 7.19
N ASN A 125 -11.83 5.11 6.49
CA ASN A 125 -11.21 3.85 6.11
C ASN A 125 -9.69 3.97 6.17
N LYS A 126 -9.16 3.82 7.39
CA LYS A 126 -7.74 4.03 7.71
C LYS A 126 -6.83 3.09 6.91
N GLU A 127 -7.32 1.93 6.51
CA GLU A 127 -6.57 0.96 5.70
C GLU A 127 -6.23 1.47 4.29
N MET A 128 -6.88 2.56 3.86
CA MET A 128 -6.64 3.17 2.56
C MET A 128 -5.58 4.28 2.59
N TRP A 129 -4.91 4.52 3.72
CA TRP A 129 -3.91 5.59 3.89
C TRP A 129 -2.83 5.62 2.79
N PHE A 130 -2.46 4.46 2.23
CA PHE A 130 -1.42 4.35 1.22
C PHE A 130 -1.86 4.84 -0.19
N LEU A 131 -3.14 5.12 -0.39
CA LEU A 131 -3.69 5.59 -1.66
C LEU A 131 -3.06 6.90 -2.13
N LEU A 132 -3.04 7.91 -1.25
CA LEU A 132 -2.52 9.24 -1.57
C LEU A 132 -1.02 9.20 -1.92
N PRO A 133 -0.12 8.62 -1.10
CA PRO A 133 1.27 8.44 -1.46
C PRO A 133 1.45 7.79 -2.84
N TYR A 134 0.66 6.75 -3.15
CA TYR A 134 0.76 6.04 -4.41
C TYR A 134 0.36 6.91 -5.62
N ILE A 135 -0.70 7.73 -5.50
CA ILE A 135 -1.10 8.65 -6.57
C ILE A 135 -0.03 9.72 -6.80
N VAL A 136 0.46 10.32 -5.72
CA VAL A 136 1.52 11.34 -5.77
C VAL A 136 2.77 10.77 -6.45
N LEU A 137 3.20 9.58 -6.06
CA LEU A 137 4.30 8.88 -6.70
C LEU A 137 4.01 8.56 -8.18
N GLY A 138 2.78 8.16 -8.51
CA GLY A 138 2.37 7.93 -9.90
C GLY A 138 2.49 9.19 -10.76
N LEU A 139 2.12 10.35 -10.21
CA LEU A 139 2.20 11.66 -10.88
C LEU A 139 3.66 12.12 -11.05
N ILE A 140 4.46 12.01 -9.99
CA ILE A 140 5.86 12.48 -9.95
C ILE A 140 6.83 11.47 -10.58
N SER A 141 6.40 10.21 -10.80
CA SER A 141 7.23 9.13 -11.35
C SER A 141 8.11 9.49 -12.56
N PRO A 142 7.67 10.27 -13.57
CA PRO A 142 8.51 10.59 -14.72
C PRO A 142 9.66 11.53 -14.35
N TRP A 143 9.44 12.41 -13.38
CA TRP A 143 10.45 13.31 -12.88
C TRP A 143 11.49 12.52 -12.08
N ILE A 144 11.03 11.61 -11.20
CA ILE A 144 11.89 10.68 -10.46
C ILE A 144 12.77 9.89 -11.45
N PHE A 145 12.18 9.26 -12.47
CA PHE A 145 12.91 8.44 -13.43
C PHE A 145 13.90 9.24 -14.28
N ARG A 146 13.57 10.50 -14.62
CA ARG A 146 14.51 11.40 -15.33
C ARG A 146 15.69 11.77 -14.44
N PHE A 147 15.44 12.06 -13.17
CA PHE A 147 16.46 12.45 -12.21
C PHE A 147 17.40 11.28 -11.87
N THR A 148 16.85 10.11 -11.57
CA THR A 148 17.64 8.90 -11.27
C THR A 148 18.45 8.41 -12.46
N ARG A 149 18.06 8.72 -13.71
CA ARG A 149 18.88 8.38 -14.89
C ARG A 149 20.09 9.31 -15.07
N ARG A 150 20.08 10.50 -14.46
CA ARG A 150 21.17 11.48 -14.54
C ARG A 150 22.21 11.30 -13.45
N ILE A 151 21.83 10.67 -12.33
CA ILE A 151 22.70 10.46 -11.17
C ILE A 151 23.20 9.02 -11.17
N PRO A 152 24.52 8.79 -11.05
CA PRO A 152 25.05 7.44 -10.93
C PRO A 152 24.63 6.78 -9.61
N TRP A 153 24.33 5.48 -9.67
CA TRP A 153 23.75 4.70 -8.58
C TRP A 153 24.59 4.70 -7.27
N TYR A 154 25.91 4.85 -7.37
CA TYR A 154 26.80 4.88 -6.21
C TYR A 154 26.69 6.15 -5.35
N ILE A 155 26.16 7.26 -5.90
CA ILE A 155 25.87 8.47 -5.12
C ILE A 155 24.58 8.32 -4.31
N LEU A 156 23.65 7.49 -4.79
CA LEU A 156 22.36 7.25 -4.13
C LEU A 156 22.49 6.28 -2.94
N LEU A 157 23.49 5.39 -2.94
CA LEU A 157 23.73 4.41 -1.88
C LEU A 157 23.96 5.02 -0.48
N PRO A 158 24.90 5.97 -0.29
CA PRO A 158 25.13 6.55 1.04
C PRO A 158 23.91 7.33 1.57
N ALA A 159 23.08 7.90 0.70
CA ALA A 159 21.86 8.60 1.12
C ALA A 159 20.75 7.65 1.63
N VAL A 160 20.76 6.38 1.22
CA VAL A 160 19.79 5.36 1.65
C VAL A 160 20.27 4.60 2.89
N VAL A 161 21.59 4.49 3.09
CA VAL A 161 22.18 3.80 4.25
C VAL A 161 22.31 4.73 5.47
N ALA A 162 22.32 6.04 5.27
CA ALA A 162 22.46 7.04 6.34
C ALA A 162 21.11 7.55 6.92
N GLY A 163 19.97 7.06 6.46
CA GLY A 163 18.63 7.40 6.97
C GLY A 163 17.92 6.16 7.50
#